data_AF-A0A6V7BQK6-F1
#
_entry.id   AF-A0A6V7BQK6-F1
#
_cell.length_a   1.000
_cell.length_b   1.000
_cell.length_c   1.000
_cell.angle_alpha   90.00
_cell.angle_beta   90.00
_cell.angle_gamma   90.00
#
_symmetry.space_group_name_H-M   'P 1'
#
loop_
_entity.id
_entity.type
_entity.pdbx_description
1 polymer ?
#
loop_
_entity_poly.entity_id
_entity_poly.type
_entity_poly.pdbx_seq_one_letter_code
_entity_poly.pdbx_strand_id
1 'polypeptide(L)'
;MPKIHRSNGLHESHSPNGLAGFDQESIVKLHEYTAPEFLGLSKFSSKKKKVNASTMQNLKLAEDTVLKVKYLLPYGAGNQKTDISYTQGESWARRAMLRDNEYNQDPIQNAGRAVAYQAGNCNEHANVGYTLLAASSLNAPLLRVSDADEDHAYVLIGDPRDPTWGEKDTVVVDAWVTHPAAMTLDQSKGLNPQPNPLFQRPPRAQPDARATAALANVSPVSTENVNKYLLEQRGAPEIGQPLLRHIDAYVDTSKFFNERVSVGDPSTRYQSSALSSKSFDKIMYCTIEKENYADAAWRGNGFRW
;
A
#
# COMPACT_ATOMS: atom_id res chain seq x y z
N MET A 1 -35.09 -9.53 7.44
CA MET A 1 -34.72 -9.30 6.03
C MET A 1 -33.53 -8.34 6.03
N PRO A 2 -32.33 -8.75 5.62
CA PRO A 2 -31.18 -7.86 5.61
C PRO A 2 -31.42 -6.77 4.56
N LYS A 3 -31.27 -5.51 4.98
CA LYS A 3 -31.32 -4.37 4.06
C LYS A 3 -30.10 -4.48 3.16
N ILE A 4 -30.35 -4.74 1.87
CA ILE A 4 -29.39 -4.57 0.81
C ILE A 4 -29.04 -3.08 0.81
N HIS A 5 -27.88 -2.72 1.39
CA HIS A 5 -27.28 -1.43 1.06
C HIS A 5 -26.94 -1.51 -0.42
N ARG A 6 -27.77 -0.85 -1.23
CA ARG A 6 -27.39 -0.47 -2.59
C ARG A 6 -26.19 0.46 -2.43
N SER A 7 -24.99 -0.08 -2.56
CA SER A 7 -23.81 0.73 -2.83
C SER A 7 -24.01 1.33 -4.21
N ASN A 8 -24.57 2.54 -4.26
CA ASN A 8 -24.32 3.47 -5.36
C ASN A 8 -22.84 3.89 -5.29
N GLY A 9 -21.92 2.92 -5.37
CA GLY A 9 -20.48 3.10 -5.23
C GLY A 9 -19.89 3.70 -6.49
N LEU A 10 -20.28 4.94 -6.78
CA LEU A 10 -19.41 5.85 -7.51
C LEU A 10 -18.21 6.12 -6.59
N HIS A 11 -17.00 5.94 -7.11
CA HIS A 11 -15.76 6.11 -6.39
C HIS A 11 -15.73 7.46 -5.65
N GLU A 12 -15.72 7.44 -4.32
CA GLU A 12 -15.55 8.68 -3.56
C GLU A 12 -14.07 9.02 -3.54
N SER A 13 -13.69 10.01 -4.36
CA SER A 13 -12.43 10.71 -4.16
C SER A 13 -12.39 11.25 -2.73
N HIS A 14 -11.36 10.91 -1.95
CA HIS A 14 -11.21 11.46 -0.61
C HIS A 14 -11.02 12.99 -0.64
N SER A 15 -11.32 13.60 0.51
CA SER A 15 -11.23 15.04 0.76
C SER A 15 -9.89 15.67 0.34
N PRO A 16 -9.86 16.96 -0.05
CA PRO A 16 -8.62 17.70 -0.28
C PRO A 16 -7.65 17.70 0.90
N ASN A 17 -8.15 17.47 2.12
CA ASN A 17 -7.30 17.11 3.25
C ASN A 17 -7.20 15.58 3.32
N GLY A 18 -6.09 15.02 2.82
CA GLY A 18 -6.00 13.60 2.48
C GLY A 18 -6.28 12.60 3.62
N LEU A 19 -6.19 13.01 4.89
CA LEU A 19 -6.51 12.17 6.05
C LEU A 19 -7.80 12.58 6.79
N ALA A 20 -8.55 13.55 6.28
CA ALA A 20 -9.81 13.96 6.90
C ALA A 20 -10.83 12.82 6.84
N GLY A 21 -11.27 12.33 8.01
CA GLY A 21 -12.20 11.20 8.13
C GLY A 21 -11.52 9.86 8.45
N PHE A 22 -10.19 9.76 8.33
CA PHE A 22 -9.45 8.53 8.63
C PHE A 22 -9.74 7.96 10.03
N ASP A 23 -9.84 8.82 11.05
CA ASP A 23 -10.12 8.40 12.43
C ASP A 23 -11.53 7.80 12.63
N GLN A 24 -12.41 7.90 11.63
CA GLN A 24 -13.77 7.33 11.66
C GLN A 24 -13.83 5.93 11.03
N GLU A 25 -12.75 5.48 10.38
CA GLU A 25 -12.70 4.18 9.73
C GLU A 25 -12.76 3.04 10.75
N SER A 26 -13.53 2.00 10.41
CA SER A 26 -13.60 0.79 11.24
C SER A 26 -12.35 -0.05 11.04
N ILE A 27 -11.55 -0.22 12.09
CA ILE A 27 -10.32 -1.00 12.06
C ILE A 27 -10.53 -2.38 12.69
N VAL A 28 -10.18 -3.43 11.94
CA VAL A 28 -10.27 -4.83 12.36
C VAL A 28 -8.91 -5.52 12.23
N LYS A 29 -8.82 -6.78 12.64
CA LYS A 29 -7.64 -7.62 12.46
C LYS A 29 -7.79 -8.48 11.20
N LEU A 30 -6.81 -8.42 10.30
CA LEU A 30 -6.85 -9.15 9.04
C LEU A 30 -7.10 -10.64 9.24
N HIS A 31 -6.36 -11.27 10.16
CA HIS A 31 -6.47 -12.72 10.41
C HIS A 31 -7.78 -13.15 11.10
N GLU A 32 -8.58 -12.20 11.60
CA GLU A 32 -9.90 -12.49 12.20
C GLU A 32 -11.03 -12.38 11.17
N TYR A 33 -10.80 -11.69 10.04
CA TYR A 33 -11.83 -11.35 9.05
C TYR A 33 -11.53 -11.90 7.64
N THR A 34 -10.39 -12.56 7.44
CA THR A 34 -10.00 -13.15 6.15
C THR A 34 -9.58 -14.60 6.35
N ALA A 35 -10.03 -15.50 5.47
CA ALA A 35 -9.62 -16.90 5.50
C ALA A 35 -8.13 -17.04 5.12
N PRO A 36 -7.34 -17.89 5.80
CA PRO A 36 -5.90 -18.02 5.53
C PRO A 36 -5.61 -18.45 4.08
N GLU A 37 -6.49 -19.24 3.46
CA GLU A 37 -6.34 -19.72 2.09
C GLU A 37 -6.42 -18.56 1.09
N PHE A 38 -7.19 -17.52 1.42
CA PHE A 38 -7.22 -16.30 0.62
C PHE A 38 -5.87 -15.59 0.63
N LEU A 39 -5.07 -15.74 1.68
CA LEU A 39 -3.72 -15.17 1.77
C LEU A 39 -2.62 -16.14 1.30
N GLY A 40 -3.00 -17.29 0.73
CA GLY A 40 -2.07 -18.34 0.31
C GLY A 40 -1.49 -19.16 1.47
N LEU A 41 -2.16 -19.16 2.63
CA LEU A 41 -1.77 -19.90 3.83
C LEU A 41 -2.72 -21.08 4.07
N SER A 42 -2.21 -22.17 4.65
CA SER A 42 -3.05 -23.30 5.05
C SER A 42 -3.77 -23.06 6.38
N LYS A 43 -3.21 -22.23 7.26
CA LYS A 43 -3.79 -21.80 8.53
C LYS A 43 -3.02 -20.61 9.10
N PHE A 44 -3.67 -19.86 9.98
CA PHE A 44 -2.98 -18.90 10.86
C PHE A 44 -2.28 -19.63 12.00
N SER A 45 -0.99 -19.38 12.18
CA SER A 45 -0.18 -20.06 13.20
C SER A 45 -0.20 -19.35 14.56
N SER A 46 -0.49 -18.05 14.58
CA SER A 46 -0.37 -17.19 15.77
C SER A 46 0.98 -17.30 16.49
N LYS A 47 2.05 -17.61 15.75
CA LYS A 47 3.39 -17.85 16.31
C LYS A 47 3.87 -16.61 17.07
N LYS A 48 4.48 -16.85 18.23
CA LYS A 48 5.07 -15.77 19.04
C LYS A 48 6.50 -15.49 18.59
N LYS A 49 6.81 -14.21 18.37
CA LYS A 49 8.15 -13.71 18.04
C LYS A 49 8.62 -12.72 19.09
N LYS A 50 9.78 -12.98 19.68
CA LYS A 50 10.44 -12.01 20.57
C LYS A 50 11.13 -10.94 19.73
N VAL A 51 10.96 -9.67 20.06
CA VAL A 51 11.64 -8.52 19.43
C VAL A 51 12.02 -7.51 20.51
N ASN A 52 12.87 -6.55 20.19
CA ASN A 52 13.20 -5.50 21.16
C ASN A 52 12.02 -4.50 21.33
N ALA A 53 12.10 -3.65 22.37
CA ALA A 53 11.04 -2.70 22.69
C ALA A 53 10.87 -1.62 21.60
N SER A 54 11.96 -1.17 20.97
CA SER A 54 11.90 -0.22 19.85
C SER A 54 11.24 -0.83 18.61
N THR A 55 11.45 -2.11 18.33
CA THR A 55 10.80 -2.83 17.22
C THR A 55 9.30 -2.94 17.45
N MET A 56 8.84 -3.13 18.69
CA MET A 56 7.40 -3.05 19.00
C MET A 56 6.80 -1.67 18.70
N GLN A 57 7.57 -0.59 18.88
CA GLN A 57 7.14 0.77 18.53
C GLN A 57 7.16 0.97 17.01
N ASN A 58 8.20 0.50 16.33
CA ASN A 58 8.31 0.57 14.87
C ASN A 58 7.22 -0.22 14.17
N LEU A 59 6.85 -1.42 14.66
CA LEU A 59 5.72 -2.20 14.16
C LEU A 59 4.39 -1.45 14.30
N LYS A 60 4.20 -0.71 15.41
CA LYS A 60 3.00 0.12 15.59
C LYS A 60 2.96 1.28 14.58
N LEU A 61 4.10 1.93 14.37
CA LEU A 61 4.22 3.02 13.40
C LEU A 61 3.99 2.52 11.96
N ALA A 62 4.55 1.35 11.64
CA ALA A 62 4.34 0.69 10.36
C ALA A 62 2.86 0.33 10.13
N GLU A 63 2.19 -0.26 11.13
CA GLU A 63 0.76 -0.61 11.07
C GLU A 63 -0.10 0.65 10.80
N ASP A 64 0.15 1.74 11.53
CA ASP A 64 -0.52 3.02 11.30
C ASP A 64 -0.22 3.61 9.91
N THR A 65 1.03 3.49 9.45
CA THR A 65 1.46 4.02 8.15
C THR A 65 0.79 3.29 6.99
N VAL A 66 0.74 1.95 7.00
CA VAL A 66 0.12 1.20 5.90
C VAL A 66 -1.38 1.47 5.79
N LEU A 67 -2.08 1.66 6.92
CA LEU A 67 -3.48 2.08 6.95
C LEU A 67 -3.68 3.44 6.28
N LYS A 68 -2.85 4.42 6.63
CA LYS A 68 -2.89 5.76 6.05
C LYS A 68 -2.57 5.77 4.56
N VAL A 69 -1.60 4.96 4.11
CA VAL A 69 -1.32 4.84 2.67
C VAL A 69 -2.53 4.29 1.91
N LYS A 70 -3.16 3.22 2.42
CA LYS A 70 -4.38 2.66 1.80
C LYS A 70 -5.52 3.68 1.76
N TYR A 71 -5.66 4.48 2.81
CA TYR A 71 -6.66 5.55 2.85
C TYR A 71 -6.36 6.65 1.84
N LEU A 72 -5.09 7.06 1.70
CA LEU A 72 -4.69 8.13 0.79
C LEU A 72 -4.73 7.71 -0.69
N LEU A 73 -4.67 6.41 -0.98
CA LEU A 73 -4.68 5.85 -2.34
C LEU A 73 -5.88 4.90 -2.55
N PRO A 74 -7.13 5.40 -2.51
CA PRO A 74 -8.34 4.60 -2.54
C PRO A 74 -8.56 3.79 -3.82
N TYR A 75 -8.06 4.28 -4.96
CA TYR A 75 -8.09 3.52 -6.23
C TYR A 75 -7.08 2.39 -6.24
N GLY A 76 -6.14 2.37 -5.27
CA GLY A 76 -5.17 1.32 -5.08
C GLY A 76 -4.09 1.31 -6.17
N ALA A 77 -3.64 0.12 -6.50
CA ALA A 77 -2.51 -0.06 -7.38
C ALA A 77 -2.90 -0.18 -8.86
N GLY A 78 -2.26 0.60 -9.72
CA GLY A 78 -2.44 0.57 -11.17
C GLY A 78 -1.79 -0.63 -11.88
N ASN A 79 -1.34 -1.62 -11.10
CA ASN A 79 -0.79 -2.89 -11.54
C ASN A 79 -1.24 -4.07 -10.66
N GLN A 80 -2.22 -3.91 -9.78
CA GLN A 80 -2.90 -5.03 -9.12
C GLN A 80 -4.15 -5.38 -9.90
N LYS A 81 -4.31 -6.65 -10.29
CA LYS A 81 -5.42 -7.14 -11.11
C LYS A 81 -6.78 -6.86 -10.46
N THR A 82 -6.85 -7.00 -9.14
CA THR A 82 -8.07 -6.73 -8.35
C THR A 82 -8.43 -5.25 -8.40
N ASP A 83 -7.49 -4.34 -8.11
CA ASP A 83 -7.72 -2.89 -8.17
C ASP A 83 -8.14 -2.43 -9.58
N ILE A 84 -7.45 -2.89 -10.63
CA ILE A 84 -7.79 -2.52 -12.01
C ILE A 84 -9.19 -3.02 -12.38
N SER A 85 -9.53 -4.26 -12.03
CA SER A 85 -10.84 -4.83 -12.34
C SER A 85 -11.97 -4.11 -11.60
N TYR A 86 -11.78 -3.89 -10.29
CA TYR A 86 -12.76 -3.24 -9.43
C TYR A 86 -13.03 -1.79 -9.82
N THR A 87 -11.97 -1.07 -10.19
CA THR A 87 -12.06 0.34 -10.63
C THR A 87 -12.33 0.49 -12.13
N GLN A 88 -12.64 -0.61 -12.82
CA GLN A 88 -12.86 -0.64 -14.27
C GLN A 88 -11.77 0.07 -15.09
N GLY A 89 -10.52 -0.08 -14.68
CA GLY A 89 -9.33 0.49 -15.32
C GLY A 89 -8.89 1.84 -14.77
N GLU A 90 -9.63 2.47 -13.86
CA GLU A 90 -9.30 3.80 -13.34
C GLU A 90 -8.00 3.81 -12.53
N SER A 91 -7.70 2.78 -11.74
CA SER A 91 -6.43 2.69 -11.01
C SER A 91 -5.22 2.68 -11.97
N TRP A 92 -5.33 1.96 -13.08
CA TRP A 92 -4.33 1.94 -14.14
C TRP A 92 -4.21 3.31 -14.82
N ALA A 93 -5.34 3.92 -15.17
CA ALA A 93 -5.38 5.21 -15.86
C ALA A 93 -4.79 6.35 -15.03
N ARG A 94 -5.17 6.44 -13.74
CA ARG A 94 -4.63 7.43 -12.79
C ARG A 94 -3.12 7.26 -12.61
N ARG A 95 -2.65 6.01 -12.45
CA ARG A 95 -1.22 5.72 -12.36
C ARG A 95 -0.47 6.06 -13.65
N ALA A 96 -1.07 5.76 -14.81
CA ALA A 96 -0.50 6.07 -16.12
C ALA A 96 -0.35 7.59 -16.31
N MET A 97 -1.39 8.35 -15.96
CA MET A 97 -1.39 9.82 -16.05
C MET A 97 -0.34 10.44 -15.12
N LEU A 98 -0.26 9.97 -13.87
CA LEU A 98 0.78 10.39 -12.93
C LEU A 98 2.18 10.19 -13.52
N ARG A 99 2.43 9.00 -14.09
CA ARG A 99 3.77 8.64 -14.57
C ARG A 99 4.19 9.36 -15.85
N ASP A 100 3.25 9.64 -16.74
CA ASP A 100 3.55 10.37 -17.98
C ASP A 100 3.82 11.85 -17.71
N ASN A 101 3.06 12.46 -16.79
CA ASN A 101 3.02 13.92 -16.67
C ASN A 101 3.84 14.46 -15.50
N GLU A 102 3.92 13.70 -14.40
CA GLU A 102 4.33 14.25 -13.10
C GLU A 102 5.24 13.30 -12.29
N TYR A 103 5.84 12.29 -12.94
CA TYR A 103 6.74 11.38 -12.26
C TYR A 103 7.97 12.12 -11.70
N ASN A 104 8.35 11.78 -10.47
CA ASN A 104 9.49 12.38 -9.80
C ASN A 104 10.24 11.28 -9.03
N GLN A 105 11.57 11.34 -9.07
CA GLN A 105 12.42 10.37 -8.36
C GLN A 105 12.54 10.70 -6.86
N ASP A 106 12.33 11.96 -6.45
CA ASP A 106 12.28 12.34 -5.04
C ASP A 106 10.98 11.80 -4.40
N PRO A 107 11.08 10.97 -3.34
CA PRO A 107 9.95 10.24 -2.80
C PRO A 107 8.91 11.17 -2.17
N ILE A 108 9.35 12.30 -1.60
CA ILE A 108 8.46 13.24 -0.91
C ILE A 108 7.62 14.02 -1.92
N GLN A 109 8.25 14.52 -3.00
CA GLN A 109 7.53 15.18 -4.09
C GLN A 109 6.60 14.20 -4.80
N ASN A 110 7.07 12.97 -5.08
CA ASN A 110 6.26 11.95 -5.73
C ASN A 110 5.06 11.54 -4.87
N ALA A 111 5.21 11.44 -3.56
CA ALA A 111 4.12 11.09 -2.65
C ALA A 111 2.95 12.09 -2.73
N GLY A 112 3.23 13.39 -2.73
CA GLY A 112 2.18 14.42 -2.88
C GLY A 112 1.42 14.28 -4.20
N ARG A 113 2.13 13.96 -5.29
CA ARG A 113 1.49 13.66 -6.58
C ARG A 113 0.68 12.36 -6.53
N ALA A 114 1.23 11.28 -5.99
CA ALA A 114 0.51 10.01 -5.84
C ALA A 114 -0.81 10.19 -5.06
N VAL A 115 -0.81 10.99 -3.99
CA VAL A 115 -2.04 11.32 -3.25
C VAL A 115 -3.02 12.15 -4.08
N ALA A 116 -2.55 13.07 -4.94
CA ALA A 116 -3.43 13.81 -5.84
C ALA A 116 -4.10 12.88 -6.87
N TYR A 117 -3.35 11.92 -7.39
CA TYR A 117 -3.88 10.94 -8.34
C TYR A 117 -4.67 9.82 -7.66
N GLN A 118 -4.48 9.62 -6.34
CA GLN A 118 -5.13 8.62 -5.51
C GLN A 118 -4.87 7.17 -5.96
N ALA A 119 -3.81 6.95 -6.73
CA ALA A 119 -3.38 5.66 -7.28
C ALA A 119 -1.87 5.63 -7.51
N GLY A 120 -1.28 4.45 -7.69
CA GLY A 120 0.14 4.28 -8.02
C GLY A 120 0.55 2.82 -8.16
N ASN A 121 1.83 2.49 -8.28
CA ASN A 121 2.32 1.12 -8.10
C ASN A 121 3.15 1.04 -6.80
N CYS A 122 3.99 0.01 -6.63
CA CYS A 122 4.86 -0.19 -5.47
C CYS A 122 5.70 1.04 -5.12
N ASN A 123 6.32 1.69 -6.12
CA ASN A 123 7.07 2.93 -5.92
C ASN A 123 6.25 4.02 -5.23
N GLU A 124 5.08 4.35 -5.77
CA GLU A 124 4.22 5.41 -5.25
C GLU A 124 3.68 5.07 -3.85
N HIS A 125 3.29 3.81 -3.60
CA HIS A 125 2.85 3.37 -2.27
C HIS A 125 3.99 3.48 -1.24
N ALA A 126 5.21 3.04 -1.61
CA ALA A 126 6.40 3.16 -0.79
C ALA A 126 6.78 4.63 -0.54
N ASN A 127 6.64 5.49 -1.54
CA ASN A 127 6.93 6.92 -1.43
C ASN A 127 5.97 7.62 -0.47
N VAL A 128 4.66 7.32 -0.52
CA VAL A 128 3.69 7.85 0.45
C VAL A 128 4.02 7.34 1.87
N GLY A 129 4.31 6.04 2.03
CA GLY A 129 4.72 5.47 3.32
C GLY A 129 5.99 6.11 3.89
N TYR A 130 7.02 6.29 3.06
CA TYR A 130 8.26 6.96 3.44
C TYR A 130 8.00 8.40 3.87
N THR A 131 7.15 9.11 3.13
CA THR A 131 6.81 10.51 3.41
C THR A 131 6.07 10.66 4.74
N LEU A 132 5.07 9.82 5.01
CA LEU A 132 4.36 9.80 6.30
C LEU A 132 5.33 9.60 7.48
N LEU A 133 6.30 8.68 7.33
CA LEU A 133 7.29 8.39 8.35
C LEU A 133 8.35 9.51 8.48
N ALA A 134 8.75 10.12 7.37
CA ALA A 134 9.72 11.22 7.34
C ALA A 134 9.15 12.52 7.96
N ALA A 135 7.83 12.66 8.05
CA ALA A 135 7.16 13.74 8.76
C ALA A 135 7.23 13.62 10.29
N SER A 136 7.86 12.57 10.82
CA SER A 136 8.09 12.34 12.25
C SER A 136 9.57 12.06 12.55
N SER A 137 9.98 12.24 13.81
CA SER A 137 11.32 11.80 14.25
C SER A 137 11.24 10.36 14.73
N LEU A 138 12.04 9.48 14.13
CA LEU A 138 12.10 8.04 14.44
C LEU A 138 13.37 7.73 15.23
N ASN A 139 13.30 6.80 16.20
CA ASN A 139 14.49 6.31 16.90
C ASN A 139 15.29 5.27 16.10
N ALA A 140 14.91 5.01 14.84
CA ALA A 140 15.51 4.05 13.94
C ALA A 140 15.87 4.72 12.61
N PRO A 141 16.81 4.15 11.81
CA PRO A 141 16.98 4.54 10.43
C PRO A 141 15.68 4.37 9.65
N LEU A 142 15.40 5.28 8.72
CA LEU A 142 14.30 5.15 7.76
C LEU A 142 14.89 4.96 6.37
N LEU A 143 14.57 3.85 5.72
CA LEU A 143 15.12 3.50 4.41
C LEU A 143 13.99 3.36 3.39
N ARG A 144 14.12 4.02 2.23
CA ARG A 144 13.36 3.68 1.03
C ARG A 144 14.21 2.73 0.20
N VAL A 145 13.71 1.55 -0.07
CA VAL A 145 14.47 0.49 -0.74
C VAL A 145 13.75 -0.02 -1.98
N SER A 146 14.54 -0.64 -2.86
CA SER A 146 14.06 -1.58 -3.86
C SER A 146 14.47 -2.98 -3.45
N ASP A 147 13.70 -3.97 -3.86
CA ASP A 147 14.05 -5.38 -3.70
C ASP A 147 15.20 -5.78 -4.65
N ALA A 148 15.98 -6.79 -4.26
CA ALA A 148 17.10 -7.30 -5.02
C ALA A 148 16.70 -8.43 -5.98
N ASP A 149 15.64 -9.16 -5.64
CA ASP A 149 15.19 -10.33 -6.37
C ASP A 149 13.96 -10.02 -7.24
N GLU A 150 13.20 -8.97 -6.90
CA GLU A 150 11.97 -8.57 -7.59
C GLU A 150 11.92 -7.08 -7.95
N ASP A 151 11.13 -6.71 -8.98
CA ASP A 151 10.82 -5.29 -9.30
C ASP A 151 9.78 -4.75 -8.29
N HIS A 152 10.19 -4.64 -7.03
CA HIS A 152 9.36 -4.20 -5.91
C HIS A 152 10.05 -3.10 -5.10
N ALA A 153 9.25 -2.26 -4.45
CA ALA A 153 9.72 -1.18 -3.61
C ALA A 153 8.88 -1.05 -2.35
N TYR A 154 9.55 -0.81 -1.23
CA TYR A 154 8.94 -0.71 0.09
C TYR A 154 9.84 0.14 1.02
N VAL A 155 9.41 0.30 2.26
CA VAL A 155 10.11 1.11 3.26
C VAL A 155 10.51 0.25 4.45
N LEU A 156 11.68 0.53 5.02
CA LEU A 156 12.19 -0.11 6.22
C LEU A 156 12.34 0.90 7.37
N ILE A 157 11.92 0.49 8.57
CA ILE A 157 12.22 1.17 9.83
C ILE A 157 13.22 0.29 10.59
N GLY A 158 14.47 0.71 10.63
CA GLY A 158 15.62 -0.14 10.94
C GLY A 158 16.58 -0.26 9.75
N ASP A 159 17.71 -0.92 9.96
CA ASP A 159 18.68 -1.21 8.91
C ASP A 159 19.15 -2.65 9.02
N PRO A 160 18.79 -3.55 8.08
CA PRO A 160 19.12 -4.96 8.19
C PRO A 160 20.62 -5.25 8.08
N ARG A 161 21.41 -4.27 7.62
CA ARG A 161 22.87 -4.35 7.51
C ARG A 161 23.56 -4.06 8.86
N ASP A 162 22.88 -3.38 9.77
CA ASP A 162 23.39 -3.05 11.11
C ASP A 162 22.97 -4.17 12.09
N PRO A 163 23.92 -4.84 12.77
CA PRO A 163 23.62 -5.90 13.76
C PRO A 163 22.67 -5.49 14.89
N THR A 164 22.53 -4.18 15.16
CA THR A 164 21.58 -3.64 16.15
C THR A 164 20.14 -3.94 15.76
N TRP A 165 19.84 -3.98 14.45
CA TRP A 165 18.53 -4.28 13.92
C TRP A 165 18.49 -5.67 13.28
N GLY A 166 19.40 -5.96 12.34
CA GLY A 166 19.33 -7.13 11.47
C GLY A 166 17.95 -7.26 10.81
N GLU A 167 17.67 -8.40 10.18
CA GLU A 167 16.33 -8.65 9.61
C GLU A 167 15.25 -8.84 10.68
N LYS A 168 15.68 -9.33 11.86
CA LYS A 168 14.81 -9.67 12.98
C LYS A 168 14.12 -8.46 13.60
N ASP A 169 14.81 -7.34 13.72
CA ASP A 169 14.31 -6.13 14.38
C ASP A 169 14.13 -4.95 13.40
N THR A 170 14.45 -5.13 12.10
CA THR A 170 14.05 -4.23 11.01
C THR A 170 12.60 -4.48 10.61
N VAL A 171 11.79 -3.42 10.58
CA VAL A 171 10.35 -3.48 10.26
C VAL A 171 10.10 -3.05 8.82
N VAL A 172 9.23 -3.78 8.12
CA VAL A 172 8.79 -3.50 6.75
C VAL A 172 7.47 -2.72 6.76
N VAL A 173 7.40 -1.73 5.89
CA VAL A 173 6.21 -0.94 5.56
C VAL A 173 5.95 -1.11 4.07
N ASP A 174 5.01 -1.99 3.75
CA ASP A 174 4.58 -2.30 2.39
C ASP A 174 3.05 -2.20 2.31
N ALA A 175 2.58 -1.13 1.66
CA ALA A 175 1.17 -0.85 1.47
C ALA A 175 0.68 -1.14 0.05
N TRP A 176 1.55 -1.65 -0.83
CA TRP A 176 1.20 -1.93 -2.23
C TRP A 176 0.36 -3.21 -2.35
N VAL A 177 0.67 -4.23 -1.56
CA VAL A 177 -0.12 -5.46 -1.48
C VAL A 177 -1.56 -5.16 -1.04
N THR A 178 -2.53 -5.99 -1.45
CA THR A 178 -3.95 -5.68 -1.21
C THR A 178 -4.34 -5.74 0.27
N HIS A 179 -3.71 -6.61 1.06
CA HIS A 179 -3.93 -6.79 2.50
C HIS A 179 -2.64 -6.53 3.28
N PRO A 180 -2.23 -5.25 3.45
CA PRO A 180 -0.96 -4.95 4.09
C PRO A 180 -1.00 -5.27 5.59
N ALA A 181 0.13 -5.73 6.12
CA ALA A 181 0.35 -5.95 7.54
C ALA A 181 1.78 -5.54 7.88
N ALA A 182 1.99 -4.93 9.06
CA ALA A 182 3.33 -4.60 9.51
C ALA A 182 4.04 -5.86 10.02
N MET A 183 5.31 -6.00 9.64
CA MET A 183 6.11 -7.19 9.92
C MET A 183 7.58 -6.83 10.12
N THR A 184 8.34 -7.71 10.77
CA THR A 184 9.81 -7.66 10.65
C THR A 184 10.25 -8.29 9.34
N LEU A 185 11.40 -7.88 8.81
CA LEU A 185 11.88 -8.34 7.50
C LEU A 185 12.03 -9.86 7.43
N ASP A 186 12.50 -10.50 8.50
CA ASP A 186 12.62 -11.96 8.60
C ASP A 186 11.26 -12.69 8.71
N GLN A 187 10.13 -11.98 8.78
CA GLN A 187 8.77 -12.53 8.68
C GLN A 187 8.10 -12.20 7.34
N SER A 188 8.82 -11.52 6.44
CA SER A 188 8.34 -11.29 5.09
C SER A 188 8.34 -12.58 4.26
N LYS A 189 7.58 -12.56 3.18
CA LYS A 189 7.51 -13.63 2.18
C LYS A 189 8.57 -13.40 1.10
N GLY A 190 9.84 -13.47 1.51
CA GLY A 190 10.97 -13.42 0.57
C GLY A 190 11.43 -12.03 0.15
N LEU A 191 11.10 -10.97 0.90
CA LEU A 191 11.65 -9.65 0.62
C LEU A 191 13.15 -9.63 0.91
N ASN A 192 13.92 -9.11 -0.03
CA ASN A 192 15.38 -9.06 0.01
C ASN A 192 15.85 -7.66 -0.40
N PRO A 193 15.98 -6.70 0.53
CA PRO A 193 16.27 -5.32 0.17
C PRO A 193 17.67 -5.19 -0.44
N GLN A 194 17.77 -4.40 -1.50
CA GLN A 194 19.06 -3.99 -2.04
C GLN A 194 19.96 -3.39 -0.93
N PRO A 195 21.26 -3.74 -0.89
CA PRO A 195 22.16 -3.23 0.16
C PRO A 195 22.27 -1.72 0.19
N ASN A 196 22.05 -1.04 -0.94
CA ASN A 196 22.08 0.42 -1.01
C ASN A 196 20.64 0.95 -1.06
N PRO A 197 20.13 1.58 0.02
CA PRO A 197 18.82 2.21 -0.02
C PRO A 197 18.84 3.38 -0.98
N LEU A 198 17.72 3.61 -1.66
CA LEU A 198 17.56 4.72 -2.60
C LEU A 198 17.47 6.05 -1.87
N PHE A 199 16.86 6.05 -0.67
CA PHE A 199 16.85 7.18 0.25
C PHE A 199 17.01 6.67 1.68
N GLN A 200 17.72 7.44 2.51
CA GLN A 200 17.96 7.09 3.90
C GLN A 200 17.88 8.33 4.80
N ARG A 201 17.31 8.15 5.99
CA ARG A 201 17.39 9.13 7.08
C ARG A 201 18.00 8.45 8.31
N PRO A 202 18.92 9.13 9.01
CA PRO A 202 19.49 8.59 10.23
C PRO A 202 18.45 8.58 11.38
N PRO A 203 18.67 7.76 12.41
CA PRO A 203 17.91 7.85 13.65
C PRO A 203 17.87 9.28 14.20
N ARG A 204 16.72 9.67 14.75
CA ARG A 204 16.44 10.96 15.39
C ARG A 204 16.67 12.16 14.48
N ALA A 205 16.64 11.95 13.15
CA ALA A 205 16.55 13.05 12.21
C ALA A 205 15.35 13.93 12.57
N GLN A 206 15.52 15.25 12.44
CA GLN A 206 14.40 16.19 12.57
C GLN A 206 13.32 15.86 11.53
N PRO A 207 12.03 16.00 11.83
CA PRO A 207 10.97 15.83 10.82
C PRO A 207 11.27 16.62 9.55
N ASP A 208 11.08 16.00 8.37
CA ASP A 208 11.26 16.70 7.10
C ASP A 208 10.06 17.62 6.85
N ALA A 209 10.30 18.94 6.86
CA ALA A 209 9.24 19.93 6.63
C ALA A 209 8.54 19.73 5.27
N ARG A 210 9.26 19.26 4.25
CA ARG A 210 8.65 18.94 2.94
C ARG A 210 7.69 17.76 3.05
N ALA A 211 7.98 16.77 3.90
CA ALA A 211 7.13 15.61 4.07
C ALA A 211 5.79 15.97 4.73
N THR A 212 5.83 16.84 5.75
CA THR A 212 4.63 17.39 6.37
C THR A 212 3.79 18.18 5.37
N ALA A 213 4.44 18.97 4.51
CA ALA A 213 3.75 19.79 3.51
C ALA A 213 3.21 18.97 2.32
N ALA A 214 3.93 17.92 1.89
CA ALA A 214 3.62 17.18 0.67
C ALA A 214 2.25 16.49 0.68
N LEU A 215 1.76 16.12 1.88
CA LEU A 215 0.49 15.43 2.05
C LEU A 215 -0.64 16.35 2.56
N ALA A 216 -0.31 17.63 2.81
CA ALA A 216 -1.27 18.62 3.27
C ALA A 216 -1.99 19.26 2.08
N ASN A 217 -3.31 19.38 2.14
CA ASN A 217 -4.14 20.11 1.18
C ASN A 217 -3.92 19.70 -0.29
N VAL A 218 -3.87 18.39 -0.56
CA VAL A 218 -3.71 17.84 -1.90
C VAL A 218 -5.07 17.76 -2.59
N SER A 219 -5.24 18.45 -3.72
CA SER A 219 -6.48 18.35 -4.52
C SER A 219 -6.50 17.10 -5.39
N PRO A 220 -7.49 16.21 -5.24
CA PRO A 220 -7.59 15.03 -6.09
C PRO A 220 -7.83 15.37 -7.56
N VAL A 221 -7.23 14.59 -8.45
CA VAL A 221 -7.53 14.62 -9.89
C VAL A 221 -8.90 13.98 -10.12
N SER A 222 -9.80 14.71 -10.78
CA SER A 222 -11.14 14.22 -11.11
C SER A 222 -11.11 13.12 -12.16
N THR A 223 -12.08 12.20 -12.11
CA THR A 223 -12.27 11.16 -13.14
C THR A 223 -12.46 11.76 -14.54
N GLU A 224 -13.11 12.93 -14.66
CA GLU A 224 -13.23 13.67 -15.91
C GLU A 224 -11.86 14.03 -16.51
N ASN A 225 -10.93 14.53 -15.69
CA ASN A 225 -9.57 14.84 -16.14
C ASN A 225 -8.80 13.57 -16.54
N VAL A 226 -9.03 12.45 -15.86
CA VAL A 226 -8.44 11.16 -16.23
C VAL A 226 -8.98 10.67 -17.58
N ASN A 227 -10.29 10.76 -17.81
CA ASN A 227 -10.91 10.42 -19.10
C ASN A 227 -10.40 11.31 -20.23
N LYS A 228 -10.26 12.61 -19.98
CA LYS A 228 -9.66 13.55 -20.93
C LYS A 228 -8.24 13.13 -21.30
N TYR A 229 -7.41 12.78 -20.31
CA TYR A 229 -6.07 12.25 -20.54
C TYR A 229 -6.08 10.97 -21.40
N LEU A 230 -6.98 10.03 -21.11
CA LEU A 230 -7.09 8.78 -21.86
C LEU A 230 -7.39 9.03 -23.33
N LEU A 231 -8.37 9.88 -23.61
CA LEU A 231 -8.80 10.21 -24.97
C LEU A 231 -7.74 11.01 -25.73
N GLU A 232 -7.19 12.06 -25.11
CA GLU A 232 -6.34 13.03 -25.80
C GLU A 232 -4.87 12.62 -25.90
N GLN A 233 -4.34 11.89 -24.90
CA GLN A 233 -2.90 11.59 -24.83
C GLN A 233 -2.57 10.12 -25.06
N ARG A 234 -3.46 9.20 -24.67
CA ARG A 234 -3.25 7.75 -24.82
C ARG A 234 -4.00 7.15 -26.02
N GLY A 235 -4.97 7.87 -26.59
CA GLY A 235 -5.86 7.31 -27.62
C GLY A 235 -6.66 6.10 -27.10
N ALA A 236 -6.95 6.08 -25.81
CA ALA A 236 -7.64 5.01 -25.10
C ALA A 236 -9.10 5.41 -24.80
N PRO A 237 -10.04 4.45 -24.71
CA PRO A 237 -11.41 4.73 -24.27
C PRO A 237 -11.45 5.28 -22.84
N GLU A 238 -12.55 5.94 -22.51
CA GLU A 238 -12.85 6.33 -21.13
C GLU A 238 -12.95 5.13 -20.18
N ILE A 239 -12.76 5.40 -18.89
CA ILE A 239 -12.89 4.45 -17.78
C ILE A 239 -14.20 3.65 -17.90
N GLY A 240 -14.09 2.33 -17.68
CA GLY A 240 -15.19 1.40 -17.86
C GLY A 240 -14.77 0.14 -18.62
N GLN A 241 -15.75 -0.68 -18.97
CA GLN A 241 -15.55 -1.90 -19.76
C GLN A 241 -14.78 -1.70 -21.08
N PRO A 242 -14.99 -0.61 -21.86
CA PRO A 242 -14.17 -0.33 -23.04
C PRO A 242 -12.69 -0.16 -22.73
N LEU A 243 -12.34 0.53 -21.63
CA LEU A 243 -10.96 0.68 -21.20
C LEU A 243 -10.34 -0.66 -20.77
N LEU A 244 -11.08 -1.50 -20.05
CA LEU A 244 -10.57 -2.84 -19.68
C LEU A 244 -10.23 -3.69 -20.93
N ARG A 245 -11.08 -3.64 -21.97
CA ARG A 245 -10.78 -4.30 -23.25
C ARG A 245 -9.55 -3.70 -23.94
N HIS A 246 -9.39 -2.38 -23.87
CA HIS A 246 -8.20 -1.71 -24.40
C HIS A 246 -6.94 -2.16 -23.65
N ILE A 247 -6.99 -2.24 -22.31
CA ILE A 247 -5.89 -2.72 -21.47
C ILE A 247 -5.52 -4.15 -21.86
N ASP A 248 -6.49 -5.06 -21.95
CA ASP A 248 -6.24 -6.46 -22.34
C ASP A 248 -5.61 -6.61 -23.73
N ALA A 249 -6.00 -5.76 -24.69
CA ALA A 249 -5.52 -5.83 -26.06
C ALA A 249 -4.17 -5.15 -26.30
N TYR A 250 -3.85 -4.07 -25.58
CA TYR A 250 -2.76 -3.16 -25.95
C TYR A 250 -1.75 -2.84 -24.84
N VAL A 251 -2.04 -3.20 -23.58
CA VAL A 251 -1.12 -2.97 -22.47
C VAL A 251 -0.36 -4.25 -22.15
N ASP A 252 0.92 -4.13 -21.83
CA ASP A 252 1.69 -5.24 -21.28
C ASP A 252 1.18 -5.60 -19.87
N THR A 253 0.31 -6.61 -19.81
CA THR A 253 -0.29 -7.11 -18.58
C THR A 253 0.54 -8.19 -17.89
N SER A 254 1.72 -8.53 -18.42
CA SER A 254 2.66 -9.44 -17.74
C SER A 254 3.16 -8.88 -16.40
N LYS A 255 3.08 -7.55 -16.25
CA LYS A 255 3.41 -6.81 -15.02
C LYS A 255 2.18 -6.45 -14.19
N PHE A 256 1.06 -7.14 -14.40
CA PHE A 256 -0.07 -7.07 -13.49
C PHE A 256 0.03 -8.21 -12.48
N PHE A 257 -0.17 -7.88 -11.22
CA PHE A 257 0.06 -8.74 -10.08
C PHE A 257 -1.25 -9.05 -9.34
N ASN A 258 -1.25 -10.10 -8.55
CA ASN A 258 -2.28 -10.36 -7.55
C ASN A 258 -1.58 -10.65 -6.22
N GLU A 259 -0.77 -9.68 -5.78
CA GLU A 259 -0.02 -9.81 -4.54
C GLU A 259 -0.87 -9.38 -3.36
N ARG A 260 -1.34 -10.40 -2.62
CA ARG A 260 -2.29 -10.19 -1.53
C ARG A 260 -1.63 -9.76 -0.23
N VAL A 261 -0.48 -10.35 0.09
CA VAL A 261 0.27 -10.11 1.32
C VAL A 261 1.76 -10.24 1.04
N SER A 262 2.57 -9.43 1.71
CA SER A 262 4.03 -9.59 1.76
C SER A 262 4.53 -10.22 3.07
N VAL A 263 3.63 -10.47 4.03
CA VAL A 263 3.94 -11.16 5.30
C VAL A 263 3.72 -12.66 5.16
N GLY A 264 4.62 -13.47 5.74
CA GLY A 264 4.49 -14.92 5.74
C GLY A 264 3.29 -15.42 6.56
N ASP A 265 2.92 -14.74 7.64
CA ASP A 265 1.69 -15.01 8.41
C ASP A 265 1.27 -13.75 9.20
N PRO A 266 0.16 -13.07 8.84
CA PRO A 266 -0.30 -11.85 9.52
C PRO A 266 -0.73 -12.08 10.97
N SER A 267 -1.03 -13.33 11.36
CA SER A 267 -1.38 -13.67 12.75
C SER A 267 -0.17 -13.70 13.69
N THR A 268 1.06 -13.57 13.17
CA THR A 268 2.29 -13.55 13.98
C THR A 268 2.20 -12.53 15.11
N ARG A 269 2.46 -12.99 16.35
CA ARG A 269 2.35 -12.18 17.56
C ARG A 269 3.74 -11.77 18.06
N TYR A 270 3.98 -10.47 18.12
CA TYR A 270 5.25 -9.91 18.58
C TYR A 270 5.19 -9.58 20.07
N GLN A 271 6.30 -9.78 20.77
CA GLN A 271 6.45 -9.49 22.20
C GLN A 271 7.85 -8.96 22.52
N SER A 272 7.93 -7.91 23.34
CA SER A 272 9.19 -7.41 23.90
C SER A 272 9.42 -7.83 25.35
N SER A 273 8.39 -8.35 26.01
CA SER A 273 8.46 -8.95 27.34
C SER A 273 7.53 -10.17 27.42
N ALA A 274 7.66 -11.00 28.45
CA ALA A 274 6.82 -12.19 28.61
C ALA A 274 5.33 -11.86 28.89
N LEU A 275 5.01 -10.61 29.20
CA LEU A 275 3.71 -10.20 29.74
C LEU A 275 2.66 -9.88 28.68
N SER A 276 3.06 -9.58 27.43
CA SER A 276 2.10 -9.26 26.37
C SER A 276 2.63 -9.62 24.98
N SER A 277 1.73 -10.10 24.12
CA SER A 277 2.02 -10.34 22.71
C SER A 277 0.83 -9.92 21.85
N LYS A 278 1.08 -9.30 20.71
CA LYS A 278 0.03 -8.84 19.77
C LYS A 278 0.49 -8.97 18.33
N SER A 279 -0.45 -9.18 17.42
CA SER A 279 -0.21 -9.07 15.98
C SER A 279 -0.26 -7.62 15.52
N PHE A 280 0.29 -7.34 14.34
CA PHE A 280 0.37 -6.00 13.74
C PHE A 280 -0.24 -5.97 12.32
N ASP A 281 -1.40 -6.59 12.21
CA ASP A 281 -2.18 -6.80 10.99
C ASP A 281 -3.53 -6.08 11.03
N LYS A 282 -3.61 -4.91 11.70
CA LYS A 282 -4.80 -4.08 11.58
C LYS A 282 -5.01 -3.66 10.13
N ILE A 283 -6.27 -3.66 9.72
CA ILE A 283 -6.71 -3.27 8.38
C ILE A 283 -8.06 -2.55 8.50
N MET A 284 -8.34 -1.59 7.61
CA MET A 284 -9.66 -0.98 7.52
C MET A 284 -10.66 -2.03 7.01
N TYR A 285 -11.81 -2.15 7.65
CA TYR A 285 -12.85 -3.11 7.27
C TYR A 285 -13.34 -2.86 5.83
N CYS A 286 -13.44 -1.59 5.42
CA CYS A 286 -13.78 -1.22 4.05
C CYS A 286 -12.74 -1.71 3.02
N THR A 287 -11.47 -1.85 3.40
CA THR A 287 -10.44 -2.45 2.52
C THR A 287 -10.70 -3.93 2.32
N ILE A 288 -11.08 -4.68 3.36
CA ILE A 288 -11.44 -6.11 3.22
C ILE A 288 -12.67 -6.25 2.31
N GLU A 289 -13.72 -5.45 2.54
CA GLU A 289 -14.92 -5.50 1.71
C GLU A 289 -14.61 -5.17 0.25
N LYS A 290 -13.85 -4.09 0.01
CA LYS A 290 -13.38 -3.70 -1.33
C LYS A 290 -12.65 -4.85 -2.01
N GLU A 291 -11.68 -5.49 -1.35
CA GLU A 291 -10.90 -6.56 -1.95
C GLU A 291 -11.71 -7.82 -2.23
N ASN A 292 -12.72 -8.14 -1.40
CA ASN A 292 -13.66 -9.22 -1.68
C ASN A 292 -14.46 -8.95 -2.97
N TYR A 293 -14.97 -7.72 -3.15
CA TYR A 293 -15.63 -7.32 -4.40
C TYR A 293 -14.65 -7.30 -5.58
N ALA A 294 -13.41 -6.88 -5.35
CA ALA A 294 -12.38 -6.78 -6.37
C ALA A 294 -11.92 -8.16 -6.88
N ASP A 295 -11.76 -9.15 -5.99
CA ASP A 295 -11.46 -10.54 -6.37
C ASP A 295 -12.61 -11.15 -7.18
N ALA A 296 -13.86 -10.89 -6.77
CA ALA A 296 -15.03 -11.34 -7.53
C ALA A 296 -15.12 -10.68 -8.91
N ALA A 297 -14.87 -9.36 -8.99
CA ALA A 297 -14.84 -8.62 -10.25
C ALA A 297 -13.75 -9.15 -11.18
N TRP A 298 -12.53 -9.38 -10.66
CA TRP A 298 -11.43 -9.94 -11.43
C TRP A 298 -11.74 -11.34 -11.97
N ARG A 299 -12.23 -12.26 -11.14
CA ARG A 299 -12.62 -13.61 -11.58
C ARG A 299 -13.74 -13.61 -12.61
N GLY A 300 -14.60 -12.59 -12.60
CA GLY A 300 -15.76 -12.46 -13.48
C GLY A 300 -15.54 -11.60 -14.72
N ASN A 301 -14.40 -10.91 -14.87
CA ASN A 301 -14.22 -9.92 -15.93
C ASN A 301 -13.90 -10.54 -17.31
N GLY A 302 -13.49 -11.81 -17.36
CA GLY A 302 -13.16 -12.53 -18.59
C GLY A 302 -11.81 -12.17 -19.23
N PHE A 303 -11.02 -11.30 -18.60
CA PHE A 303 -9.67 -10.93 -19.05
C PHE A 303 -8.63 -11.91 -18.52
N ARG A 304 -7.56 -12.14 -19.29
CA ARG A 304 -6.58 -13.20 -19.02
C ARG A 304 -5.51 -12.82 -18.00
N TRP A 305 -5.41 -11.54 -17.68
CA TRP A 305 -4.54 -11.04 -16.64
C TRP A 305 -5.22 -11.19 -15.30
#